data_AF-A0A1E5LFP6-F1
#
_entry.id   AF-A0A1E5LFP6-F1
#
_cell.length_a   1.000
_cell.length_b   1.000
_cell.length_c   1.000
_cell.angle_alpha   90.00
_cell.angle_beta   90.00
_cell.angle_gamma   90.00
#
_symmetry.space_group_name_H-M   'P 1'
#
loop_
_entity.id
_entity.type
_entity.pdbx_description
1 polymer ?
#
loop_
_entity_poly.entity_id
_entity_poly.type
_entity_poly.pdbx_seq_one_letter_code
_entity_poly.pdbx_strand_id
1 'polypeptide(L)'
;MKLKTLLIMIAFYTIIVISLTVYTEHSKLDQPLFADHYIYREEKDIRNAYIYLYYVTNLNDNPQITSISDSSTEKGIEFNIVSEQELYNEGRYTVHELLITPHRYRKDFDNGIDLEELQVTMSDGSRYVTKIGHIYMKEKQDEGNDLFHFVSTVSSNRGLTESKQYANKELIVHHAYVPFLKQIQANYDIKINGDLLDYEIEDEQLESGNAPFHPVSIKNAPLMLDEGDYLTVIAQLMEQDKFIAYDFPVSVLVEADKKYIKEVNLIQDTPRFSKESMQELLKERGEQP
;
A
#
# COMPACT_ATOMS: atom_id res chain seq x y z
N MET A 1 -30.97 49.33 27.11
CA MET A 1 -29.84 48.80 26.31
C MET A 1 -29.49 47.35 26.64
N LYS A 2 -29.32 46.97 27.93
CA LYS A 2 -28.81 45.64 28.33
C LYS A 2 -29.59 44.42 27.78
N LEU A 3 -30.93 44.46 27.76
CA LEU A 3 -31.74 43.34 27.28
C LEU A 3 -31.62 43.09 25.78
N LYS A 4 -31.58 44.15 24.96
CA LYS A 4 -31.43 44.03 23.50
C LYS A 4 -30.06 43.46 23.14
N THR A 5 -29.01 43.94 23.80
CA THR A 5 -27.64 43.41 23.60
C THR A 5 -27.54 41.95 24.03
N LEU A 6 -28.18 41.56 25.15
CA LEU A 6 -28.22 40.16 25.59
C LEU A 6 -28.93 39.25 24.57
N LEU A 7 -30.08 39.67 24.03
CA LEU A 7 -30.81 38.90 23.03
C LEU A 7 -30.01 38.74 21.73
N ILE A 8 -29.29 39.78 21.29
CA ILE A 8 -28.40 39.70 20.13
C ILE A 8 -27.25 38.70 20.40
N MET A 9 -26.65 38.72 21.59
CA MET A 9 -25.60 37.75 21.94
C MET A 9 -26.13 36.31 22.00
N ILE A 10 -27.33 36.09 22.52
CA ILE A 10 -27.97 34.77 22.53
C ILE A 10 -28.22 34.31 21.09
N ALA A 11 -28.80 35.14 20.23
CA ALA A 11 -29.06 34.78 18.84
C ALA A 11 -27.76 34.46 18.09
N PHE A 12 -26.70 35.25 18.30
CA PHE A 12 -25.39 35.00 17.70
C PHE A 12 -24.77 33.69 18.19
N TYR A 13 -24.85 33.42 19.50
CA TYR A 13 -24.39 32.17 20.08
C TYR A 13 -25.18 30.96 19.52
N THR A 14 -26.50 31.07 19.40
CA THR A 14 -27.34 30.03 18.80
C THR A 14 -26.95 29.76 17.35
N ILE A 15 -26.69 30.80 16.55
CA ILE A 15 -26.22 30.64 15.16
C ILE A 15 -24.87 29.90 15.15
N ILE A 16 -23.91 30.29 15.99
CA ILE A 16 -22.61 29.62 16.07
C ILE A 16 -22.79 28.13 16.43
N VAL A 17 -23.60 27.83 17.43
CA VAL A 17 -23.85 26.44 17.85
C VAL A 17 -24.48 25.63 16.73
N ILE A 18 -25.53 26.16 16.07
CA ILE A 18 -26.18 25.47 14.94
C ILE A 18 -25.20 25.26 13.80
N SER A 19 -24.44 26.29 13.41
CA SER A 19 -23.44 26.18 12.35
C SER A 19 -22.37 25.14 12.69
N LEU A 20 -21.92 25.10 13.95
CA LEU A 20 -20.94 24.11 14.40
C LEU A 20 -21.52 22.70 14.41
N THR A 21 -22.77 22.52 14.84
CA THR A 21 -23.46 21.22 14.80
C THR A 21 -23.65 20.73 13.38
N VAL A 22 -24.15 21.57 12.48
CA VAL A 22 -24.34 21.24 11.06
C VAL A 22 -23.00 20.90 10.40
N TYR A 23 -21.96 21.71 10.65
CA TYR A 23 -20.61 21.41 10.18
C TYR A 23 -20.04 20.12 10.77
N THR A 24 -20.39 19.76 12.01
CA THR A 24 -19.91 18.51 12.61
C THR A 24 -20.61 17.29 12.02
N GLU A 25 -21.89 17.40 11.72
CA GLU A 25 -22.65 16.30 11.13
C GLU A 25 -22.29 16.07 9.66
N HIS A 26 -22.05 17.14 8.89
CA HIS A 26 -21.66 17.02 7.48
C HIS A 26 -20.24 16.48 7.27
N SER A 27 -19.32 16.69 8.22
CA SER A 27 -17.94 16.17 8.08
C SER A 27 -17.77 14.72 8.54
N LYS A 28 -18.85 14.04 8.94
CA LYS A 28 -18.78 12.63 9.34
C LYS A 28 -18.69 11.76 8.09
N LEU A 29 -17.88 10.72 8.20
CA LEU A 29 -17.88 9.62 7.25
C LEU A 29 -19.18 8.83 7.43
N ASP A 30 -19.86 8.57 6.33
CA ASP A 30 -21.03 7.68 6.31
C ASP A 30 -20.61 6.21 6.52
N GLN A 31 -19.37 5.87 6.19
CA GLN A 31 -18.77 4.55 6.34
C GLN A 31 -17.25 4.66 6.60
N PRO A 32 -16.60 3.64 7.20
CA PRO A 32 -15.16 3.61 7.33
C PRO A 32 -14.46 3.69 5.96
N LEU A 33 -13.40 4.47 5.91
CA LEU A 33 -12.69 4.77 4.67
C LEU A 33 -11.29 4.16 4.71
N PHE A 34 -11.02 3.25 3.76
CA PHE A 34 -9.77 2.48 3.69
C PHE A 34 -8.72 3.20 2.85
N ALA A 35 -7.46 3.05 3.24
CA ALA A 35 -6.32 3.49 2.44
C ALA A 35 -6.26 2.69 1.14
N ASP A 36 -5.62 3.26 0.12
CA ASP A 36 -5.15 2.44 -0.97
C ASP A 36 -3.92 1.66 -0.50
N HIS A 37 -3.87 0.36 -0.80
CA HIS A 37 -2.79 -0.53 -0.46
C HIS A 37 -2.24 -1.12 -1.75
N TYR A 38 -0.96 -0.89 -2.04
CA TYR A 38 -0.26 -1.51 -3.17
C TYR A 38 0.70 -2.54 -2.60
N ILE A 39 0.20 -3.76 -2.45
CA ILE A 39 0.90 -4.84 -1.75
C ILE A 39 1.20 -5.96 -2.74
N TYR A 40 2.48 -6.26 -2.91
CA TYR A 40 2.94 -7.43 -3.65
C TYR A 40 3.79 -8.31 -2.74
N ARG A 41 3.39 -9.56 -2.54
CA ARG A 41 4.19 -10.53 -1.76
C ARG A 41 4.24 -11.91 -2.41
N GLU A 42 5.42 -12.52 -2.32
CA GLU A 42 5.60 -13.94 -2.60
C GLU A 42 5.89 -14.68 -1.30
N GLU A 43 5.01 -15.60 -0.91
CA GLU A 43 5.08 -16.29 0.38
C GLU A 43 5.27 -17.79 0.20
N LYS A 44 6.06 -18.43 1.05
CA LYS A 44 6.21 -19.90 1.00
C LYS A 44 4.91 -20.65 1.29
N ASP A 45 4.04 -20.03 2.08
CA ASP A 45 2.68 -20.51 2.32
C ASP A 45 1.78 -19.29 2.48
N ILE A 46 1.02 -18.96 1.43
CA ILE A 46 0.11 -17.80 1.40
C ILE A 46 -0.90 -17.83 2.56
N ARG A 47 -1.25 -19.02 3.09
CA ARG A 47 -2.21 -19.15 4.20
C ARG A 47 -1.69 -18.64 5.54
N ASN A 48 -0.40 -18.31 5.62
CA ASN A 48 0.23 -17.68 6.77
C ASN A 48 0.66 -16.24 6.47
N ALA A 49 0.31 -15.71 5.29
CA ALA A 49 0.58 -14.33 4.96
C ALA A 49 -0.23 -13.40 5.87
N TYR A 50 0.45 -12.38 6.38
CA TYR A 50 -0.14 -11.32 7.18
C TYR A 50 -0.24 -10.06 6.33
N ILE A 51 -1.44 -9.48 6.24
CA ILE A 51 -1.70 -8.25 5.49
C ILE A 51 -2.10 -7.18 6.49
N TYR A 52 -1.40 -6.04 6.44
CA TYR A 52 -1.77 -4.84 7.18
C TYR A 52 -2.66 -3.97 6.30
N LEU A 53 -3.84 -3.64 6.82
CA LEU A 53 -4.77 -2.70 6.23
C LEU A 53 -4.94 -1.50 7.15
N TYR A 54 -5.13 -0.34 6.56
CA TYR A 54 -5.30 0.93 7.25
C TYR A 54 -6.63 1.56 6.84
N TYR A 55 -7.38 2.06 7.81
CA TYR A 55 -8.64 2.75 7.57
C TYR A 55 -8.92 3.79 8.65
N VAL A 56 -9.91 4.63 8.39
CA VAL A 56 -10.37 5.68 9.30
C VAL A 56 -11.85 5.54 9.61
N THR A 57 -12.21 5.87 10.84
CA THR A 57 -13.59 6.05 11.30
C THR A 57 -13.78 7.45 11.87
N ASN A 58 -15.02 7.85 12.12
CA ASN A 58 -15.26 9.07 12.89
C ASN A 58 -14.74 8.92 14.32
N LEU A 59 -14.26 10.02 14.89
CA LEU A 59 -13.84 10.08 16.28
C LEU A 59 -15.04 9.77 17.20
N ASN A 60 -14.84 8.84 18.13
CA ASN A 60 -15.85 8.28 19.05
C ASN A 60 -16.84 7.29 18.41
N ASP A 61 -16.77 7.03 17.11
CA ASP A 61 -17.38 5.85 16.53
C ASP A 61 -16.43 4.68 16.83
N ASN A 62 -16.90 3.73 17.66
CA ASN A 62 -16.15 2.52 17.98
C ASN A 62 -16.75 1.24 17.34
N PRO A 63 -17.22 1.23 16.08
CA PRO A 63 -17.58 -0.02 15.44
C PRO A 63 -16.30 -0.76 15.07
N GLN A 64 -16.20 -2.02 15.49
CA GLN A 64 -15.08 -2.90 15.15
C GLN A 64 -15.39 -3.70 13.89
N ILE A 65 -14.36 -4.09 13.15
CA ILE A 65 -14.54 -4.99 12.02
C ILE A 65 -14.72 -6.41 12.55
N THR A 66 -15.78 -7.07 12.11
CA THR A 66 -16.14 -8.44 12.56
C THR A 66 -15.94 -9.50 11.49
N SER A 67 -15.94 -9.11 10.22
CA SER A 67 -15.73 -10.02 9.10
C SER A 67 -15.23 -9.25 7.88
N ILE A 68 -14.33 -9.90 7.13
CA ILE A 68 -13.74 -9.38 5.90
C ILE A 68 -13.67 -10.50 4.89
N SER A 69 -14.12 -10.22 3.68
CA SER A 69 -14.00 -11.11 2.54
C SER A 69 -13.68 -10.35 1.27
N ASP A 70 -13.18 -11.06 0.27
CA ASP A 70 -13.18 -10.59 -1.11
C ASP A 70 -14.60 -10.19 -1.54
N SER A 71 -14.73 -9.03 -2.21
CA SER A 71 -16.01 -8.58 -2.75
C SER A 71 -16.43 -9.37 -3.99
N SER A 72 -15.47 -10.03 -4.67
CA SER A 72 -15.72 -10.86 -5.84
C SER A 72 -16.42 -12.16 -5.46
N THR A 73 -17.58 -12.37 -6.08
CA THR A 73 -18.43 -13.55 -5.87
C THR A 73 -17.79 -14.86 -6.36
N GLU A 74 -16.77 -14.78 -7.22
CA GLU A 74 -16.12 -15.96 -7.82
C GLU A 74 -15.01 -16.53 -6.92
N LYS A 75 -14.26 -15.68 -6.23
CA LYS A 75 -13.09 -16.08 -5.43
C LYS A 75 -13.39 -16.20 -3.94
N GLY A 76 -14.38 -15.46 -3.40
CA GLY A 76 -14.95 -15.65 -2.06
C GLY A 76 -13.94 -15.95 -0.95
N ILE A 77 -12.79 -15.29 -0.99
CA ILE A 77 -11.72 -15.48 -0.01
C ILE A 77 -12.15 -14.80 1.27
N GLU A 78 -12.25 -15.57 2.35
CA GLU A 78 -12.48 -15.03 3.68
C GLU A 78 -11.14 -14.76 4.36
N PHE A 79 -11.11 -13.72 5.20
CA PHE A 79 -9.95 -13.36 5.98
C PHE A 79 -10.25 -13.48 7.46
N ASN A 80 -9.31 -14.04 8.21
CA ASN A 80 -9.30 -13.97 9.66
C ASN A 80 -8.73 -12.62 10.09
N ILE A 81 -9.42 -11.98 11.02
CA ILE A 81 -8.92 -10.78 11.69
C ILE A 81 -8.00 -11.26 12.83
N VAL A 82 -6.72 -10.92 12.73
CA VAL A 82 -5.69 -11.27 13.71
C VAL A 82 -5.69 -10.25 14.83
N SER A 83 -5.72 -8.97 14.46
CA SER A 83 -5.80 -7.84 15.40
C SER A 83 -6.36 -6.61 14.71
N GLU A 84 -7.00 -5.74 15.48
CA GLU A 84 -7.44 -4.41 15.10
C GLU A 84 -6.99 -3.46 16.22
N GLN A 85 -6.33 -2.36 15.87
CA GLN A 85 -5.83 -1.39 16.83
C GLN A 85 -6.05 0.04 16.38
N GLU A 86 -6.47 0.90 17.31
CA GLU A 86 -6.47 2.35 17.15
C GLU A 86 -5.01 2.85 17.26
N LEU A 87 -4.52 3.51 16.22
CA LEU A 87 -3.16 4.06 16.19
C LEU A 87 -3.12 5.46 16.83
N TYR A 88 -3.94 6.38 16.33
CA TYR A 88 -4.04 7.75 16.80
C TYR A 88 -5.29 8.45 16.26
N ASN A 89 -5.56 9.64 16.78
CA ASN A 89 -6.64 10.51 16.30
C ASN A 89 -6.06 11.66 15.48
N GLU A 90 -6.64 11.91 14.31
CA GLU A 90 -6.32 13.06 13.47
C GLU A 90 -7.58 13.91 13.26
N GLY A 91 -7.63 15.04 13.96
CA GLY A 91 -8.79 15.93 13.94
C GLY A 91 -10.08 15.27 14.44
N ARG A 92 -10.95 14.89 13.51
CA ARG A 92 -12.27 14.27 13.76
C ARG A 92 -12.33 12.80 13.40
N TYR A 93 -11.19 12.21 13.07
CA TYR A 93 -11.11 10.82 12.64
C TYR A 93 -10.18 10.05 13.56
N THR A 94 -10.45 8.75 13.69
CA THR A 94 -9.59 7.79 14.36
C THR A 94 -8.98 6.88 13.30
N VAL A 95 -7.67 6.75 13.35
CA VAL A 95 -6.89 5.91 12.45
C VAL A 95 -6.74 4.52 13.05
N HIS A 96 -7.02 3.51 12.25
CA HIS A 96 -6.94 2.11 12.65
C HIS A 96 -5.94 1.35 11.79
N GLU A 97 -5.28 0.39 12.41
CA GLU A 97 -4.53 -0.66 11.73
C GLU A 97 -5.21 -2.00 11.98
N LEU A 98 -5.39 -2.75 10.90
CA LEU A 98 -6.04 -4.03 10.87
C LEU A 98 -5.08 -5.05 10.27
N LEU A 99 -4.80 -6.10 11.05
CA LEU A 99 -3.99 -7.22 10.60
C LEU A 99 -4.90 -8.39 10.24
N ILE A 100 -4.85 -8.82 8.99
CA ILE A 100 -5.65 -9.93 8.47
C ILE A 100 -4.79 -11.04 7.90
N THR A 101 -5.33 -12.25 7.84
CA THR A 101 -4.68 -13.40 7.21
C THR A 101 -5.71 -14.25 6.45
N PRO A 102 -5.37 -14.82 5.28
CA PRO A 102 -6.31 -15.65 4.53
C PRO A 102 -6.85 -16.84 5.35
N HIS A 103 -8.14 -17.15 5.19
CA HIS A 103 -8.74 -18.25 5.92
C HIS A 103 -8.23 -19.61 5.41
N ARG A 104 -7.65 -20.41 6.32
CA ARG A 104 -6.84 -21.60 6.03
C ARG A 104 -7.55 -22.78 5.34
N TYR A 105 -8.86 -22.76 5.15
CA TYR A 105 -9.64 -23.93 4.69
C TYR A 105 -10.01 -23.92 3.21
N ARG A 106 -9.72 -22.85 2.45
CA ARG A 106 -9.90 -22.86 0.99
C ARG A 106 -8.67 -23.46 0.30
N LYS A 107 -8.92 -24.33 -0.67
CA LYS A 107 -7.91 -24.96 -1.53
C LYS A 107 -7.59 -24.12 -2.78
N ASP A 108 -8.26 -22.99 -2.97
CA ASP A 108 -8.30 -22.28 -4.26
C ASP A 108 -7.25 -21.16 -4.36
N PHE A 109 -6.12 -21.28 -3.66
CA PHE A 109 -5.00 -20.31 -3.78
C PHE A 109 -4.03 -20.68 -4.91
N ASP A 110 -4.34 -21.65 -5.75
CA ASP A 110 -3.47 -22.14 -6.83
C ASP A 110 -2.99 -21.01 -7.78
N ASN A 111 -3.77 -19.91 -7.89
CA ASN A 111 -3.45 -18.73 -8.70
C ASN A 111 -3.05 -17.50 -7.85
N GLY A 112 -2.83 -17.66 -6.55
CA GLY A 112 -2.60 -16.56 -5.62
C GLY A 112 -3.87 -15.84 -5.15
N ILE A 113 -3.66 -14.72 -4.46
CA ILE A 113 -4.65 -13.76 -3.99
C ILE A 113 -4.49 -12.49 -4.81
N ASP A 114 -5.59 -11.97 -5.34
CA ASP A 114 -5.60 -10.80 -6.21
C ASP A 114 -6.89 -10.02 -5.93
N LEU A 115 -6.76 -8.88 -5.25
CA LEU A 115 -7.85 -8.12 -4.65
C LEU A 115 -7.71 -6.62 -4.93
N GLU A 116 -8.80 -5.99 -5.35
CA GLU A 116 -8.91 -4.53 -5.44
C GLU A 116 -9.97 -3.94 -4.49
N GLU A 117 -10.87 -4.81 -4.02
CA GLU A 117 -12.01 -4.45 -3.19
C GLU A 117 -12.22 -5.50 -2.08
N LEU A 118 -12.77 -5.05 -0.96
CA LEU A 118 -13.16 -5.91 0.16
C LEU A 118 -14.61 -5.65 0.53
N GLN A 119 -15.30 -6.71 0.90
CA GLN A 119 -16.55 -6.63 1.66
C GLN A 119 -16.22 -6.69 3.15
N VAL A 120 -16.68 -5.67 3.89
CA VAL A 120 -16.42 -5.51 5.32
C VAL A 120 -17.74 -5.52 6.08
N THR A 121 -17.78 -6.22 7.21
CA THR A 121 -18.91 -6.22 8.15
C THR A 121 -18.48 -5.65 9.49
N MET A 122 -19.18 -4.62 9.95
CA MET A 122 -18.92 -3.97 11.23
C MET A 122 -19.72 -4.59 12.37
N SER A 123 -19.32 -4.29 13.61
CA SER A 123 -19.98 -4.77 14.82
C SER A 123 -21.40 -4.22 15.03
N ASP A 124 -21.75 -3.11 14.38
CA ASP A 124 -23.12 -2.57 14.37
C ASP A 124 -24.04 -3.27 13.34
N GLY A 125 -23.50 -4.23 12.58
CA GLY A 125 -24.21 -4.99 11.55
C GLY A 125 -24.19 -4.35 10.17
N SER A 126 -23.61 -3.15 10.02
CA SER A 126 -23.43 -2.52 8.71
C SER A 126 -22.45 -3.32 7.84
N ARG A 127 -22.68 -3.26 6.53
CA ARG A 127 -21.89 -3.94 5.52
C ARG A 127 -21.65 -3.02 4.35
N TYR A 128 -20.41 -2.94 3.90
CA TYR A 128 -20.04 -2.12 2.75
C TYR A 128 -18.96 -2.82 1.93
N VAL A 129 -18.93 -2.49 0.64
CA VAL A 129 -17.83 -2.85 -0.27
C VAL A 129 -16.96 -1.63 -0.43
N THR A 130 -15.67 -1.77 -0.15
CA THR A 130 -14.70 -0.69 -0.19
C THR A 130 -13.54 -1.04 -1.12
N LYS A 131 -13.02 -0.04 -1.83
CA LYS A 131 -11.80 -0.22 -2.63
C LYS A 131 -10.58 -0.01 -1.76
N ILE A 132 -9.59 -0.87 -1.95
CA ILE A 132 -8.41 -0.96 -1.09
C ILE A 132 -7.09 -0.81 -1.86
N GLY A 133 -7.11 -0.28 -3.08
CA GLY A 133 -5.94 -0.29 -3.98
C GLY A 133 -5.82 -1.62 -4.70
N HIS A 134 -4.65 -2.25 -4.65
CA HIS A 134 -4.39 -3.55 -5.29
C HIS A 134 -3.45 -4.40 -4.43
N ILE A 135 -3.96 -5.53 -3.94
CA ILE A 135 -3.19 -6.53 -3.19
C ILE A 135 -3.05 -7.78 -4.06
N TYR A 136 -1.81 -8.13 -4.37
CA TYR A 136 -1.45 -9.32 -5.10
C TYR A 136 -0.47 -10.17 -4.29
N MET A 137 -0.82 -11.42 -4.03
CA MET A 137 0.07 -12.36 -3.35
C MET A 137 0.07 -13.70 -4.06
N LYS A 138 1.22 -14.34 -4.16
CA LYS A 138 1.32 -15.69 -4.74
C LYS A 138 2.30 -16.55 -3.96
N GLU A 139 2.29 -17.84 -4.24
CA GLU A 139 3.22 -18.77 -3.57
C GLU A 139 4.61 -18.59 -4.18
N LYS A 140 5.62 -18.47 -3.33
CA LYS A 140 7.01 -18.30 -3.74
C LYS A 140 7.50 -19.59 -4.37
N GLN A 141 7.90 -19.52 -5.63
CA GLN A 141 8.65 -20.60 -6.26
C GLN A 141 10.11 -20.45 -5.87
N ASP A 142 10.63 -21.37 -5.04
CA ASP A 142 12.02 -21.32 -4.55
C ASP A 142 13.00 -21.55 -5.72
N GLU A 143 13.40 -20.47 -6.40
CA GLU A 143 14.54 -20.48 -7.31
C GLU A 143 15.82 -20.14 -6.55
N GLY A 144 16.30 -21.12 -5.79
CA GLY A 144 17.50 -21.02 -4.94
C GLY A 144 18.78 -20.82 -5.74
N ASN A 145 19.08 -19.58 -6.12
CA ASN A 145 20.35 -19.16 -6.69
C ASN A 145 20.92 -17.97 -5.95
N ASP A 146 22.14 -18.16 -5.46
CA ASP A 146 22.94 -17.18 -4.73
C ASP A 146 23.66 -16.25 -5.71
N LEU A 147 22.89 -15.39 -6.38
CA LEU A 147 23.43 -14.41 -7.34
C LEU A 147 24.05 -13.20 -6.65
N PHE A 148 23.44 -12.79 -5.54
CA PHE A 148 23.88 -11.63 -4.77
C PHE A 148 24.06 -11.97 -3.29
N HIS A 149 25.10 -11.42 -2.68
CA HIS A 149 25.25 -11.36 -1.24
C HIS A 149 24.70 -10.02 -0.72
N PHE A 150 23.66 -10.09 0.11
CA PHE A 150 23.05 -8.93 0.75
C PHE A 150 24.02 -8.25 1.72
N VAL A 151 24.15 -6.92 1.63
CA VAL A 151 25.08 -6.15 2.47
C VAL A 151 24.32 -5.34 3.52
N SER A 152 23.40 -4.50 3.06
CA SER A 152 22.71 -3.55 3.91
C SER A 152 21.42 -3.05 3.27
N THR A 153 20.41 -2.87 4.10
CA THR A 153 19.23 -2.05 3.79
C THR A 153 19.18 -0.89 4.78
N VAL A 154 19.01 0.31 4.25
CA VAL A 154 18.66 1.50 5.03
C VAL A 154 17.20 1.80 4.71
N SER A 155 16.37 1.89 5.75
CA SER A 155 15.01 2.42 5.63
C SER A 155 14.88 3.61 6.57
N SER A 156 14.18 4.64 6.12
CA SER A 156 13.84 5.79 6.95
C SER A 156 12.33 5.98 7.00
N ASN A 157 11.87 6.57 8.10
CA ASN A 157 10.47 6.93 8.25
C ASN A 157 9.97 7.90 7.18
N ARG A 158 10.85 8.46 6.32
CA ARG A 158 10.51 9.39 5.22
C ARG A 158 10.35 8.69 3.86
N GLY A 159 10.04 7.40 3.85
CA GLY A 159 9.83 6.64 2.62
C GLY A 159 11.10 6.53 1.76
N LEU A 160 12.28 6.58 2.40
CA LEU A 160 13.55 6.27 1.75
C LEU A 160 13.89 4.82 2.06
N THR A 161 14.05 4.00 1.03
CA THR A 161 14.69 2.70 1.14
C THR A 161 15.90 2.64 0.23
N GLU A 162 17.02 2.19 0.76
CA GLU A 162 18.25 1.94 0.01
C GLU A 162 18.72 0.53 0.31
N SER A 163 18.97 -0.25 -0.73
CA SER A 163 19.53 -1.59 -0.64
C SER A 163 20.83 -1.64 -1.43
N LYS A 164 21.84 -2.30 -0.85
CA LYS A 164 23.11 -2.59 -1.51
C LYS A 164 23.40 -4.08 -1.45
N GLN A 165 23.67 -4.68 -2.61
CA GLN A 165 23.99 -6.10 -2.73
C GLN A 165 25.25 -6.30 -3.59
N TYR A 166 26.13 -7.21 -3.20
CA TYR A 166 27.33 -7.56 -3.99
C TYR A 166 27.02 -8.73 -4.93
N ALA A 167 27.53 -8.67 -6.16
CA ALA A 167 27.47 -9.78 -7.10
C ALA A 167 28.42 -10.89 -6.65
N ASN A 168 27.93 -12.13 -6.55
CA ASN A 168 28.74 -13.29 -6.18
C ASN A 168 29.53 -13.90 -7.35
N LYS A 169 29.29 -13.41 -8.56
CA LYS A 169 29.91 -13.81 -9.83
C LYS A 169 29.65 -12.71 -10.86
N GLU A 170 30.15 -12.87 -12.08
CA GLU A 170 29.80 -12.00 -13.20
C GLU A 170 28.30 -12.09 -13.50
N LEU A 171 27.63 -10.94 -13.56
CA LEU A 171 26.19 -10.80 -13.78
C LEU A 171 25.88 -9.71 -14.81
N ILE A 172 24.85 -9.92 -15.61
CA ILE A 172 24.29 -8.94 -16.52
C ILE A 172 22.88 -8.57 -16.05
N VAL A 173 22.66 -7.31 -15.67
CA VAL A 173 21.35 -6.80 -15.24
C VAL A 173 20.68 -6.08 -16.40
N HIS A 174 19.54 -6.59 -16.85
CA HIS A 174 18.86 -6.10 -18.06
C HIS A 174 17.77 -5.06 -17.75
N HIS A 175 16.77 -5.45 -16.97
CA HIS A 175 15.59 -4.62 -16.67
C HIS A 175 15.25 -4.69 -15.19
N ALA A 176 14.52 -3.68 -14.70
CA ALA A 176 13.88 -3.72 -13.40
C ALA A 176 12.42 -4.15 -13.55
N TYR A 177 11.89 -4.81 -12.53
CA TYR A 177 10.48 -5.13 -12.39
C TYR A 177 9.95 -4.48 -11.13
N VAL A 178 8.93 -3.66 -11.33
CA VAL A 178 8.30 -2.90 -10.26
C VAL A 178 6.80 -3.16 -10.33
N PRO A 179 6.21 -3.76 -9.28
CA PRO A 179 4.76 -3.93 -9.17
C PRO A 179 4.03 -2.59 -9.20
N PHE A 180 2.82 -2.58 -9.79
CA PHE A 180 1.90 -1.43 -9.74
C PHE A 180 2.50 -0.12 -10.27
N LEU A 181 3.44 -0.21 -11.23
CA LEU A 181 4.22 0.93 -11.71
C LEU A 181 3.36 2.16 -12.06
N LYS A 182 2.24 1.93 -12.75
CA LYS A 182 1.33 3.01 -13.19
C LYS A 182 0.76 3.80 -12.01
N GLN A 183 0.50 3.12 -10.89
CA GLN A 183 -0.06 3.69 -9.67
C GLN A 183 1.01 4.36 -8.80
N ILE A 184 2.23 3.81 -8.77
CA ILE A 184 3.28 4.30 -7.86
C ILE A 184 4.25 5.31 -8.47
N GLN A 185 4.40 5.38 -9.80
CA GLN A 185 5.39 6.23 -10.46
C GLN A 185 5.21 7.73 -10.19
N ALA A 186 3.98 8.15 -9.85
CA ALA A 186 3.69 9.52 -9.45
C ALA A 186 4.17 9.84 -8.02
N ASN A 187 4.52 8.81 -7.24
CA ASN A 187 4.78 8.90 -5.80
C ASN A 187 6.19 8.48 -5.42
N TYR A 188 6.83 7.60 -6.21
CA TYR A 188 8.18 7.09 -5.96
C TYR A 188 9.16 7.44 -7.06
N ASP A 189 10.34 7.90 -6.64
CA ASP A 189 11.54 7.97 -7.46
C ASP A 189 12.41 6.73 -7.16
N ILE A 190 12.60 5.85 -8.15
CA ILE A 190 13.39 4.62 -8.01
C ILE A 190 14.63 4.72 -8.91
N LYS A 191 15.80 4.48 -8.32
CA LYS A 191 17.12 4.51 -8.96
C LYS A 191 17.86 3.21 -8.77
N ILE A 192 18.56 2.76 -9.81
CA ILE A 192 19.47 1.61 -9.78
C ILE A 192 20.86 2.08 -10.18
N ASN A 193 21.86 1.84 -9.33
CA ASN A 193 23.23 2.35 -9.44
C ASN A 193 23.33 3.87 -9.67
N GLY A 194 22.38 4.62 -9.11
CA GLY A 194 22.30 6.08 -9.23
C GLY A 194 21.58 6.57 -10.50
N ASP A 195 21.26 5.67 -11.42
CA ASP A 195 20.50 5.95 -12.62
C ASP A 195 18.99 5.81 -12.36
N LEU A 196 18.23 6.80 -12.81
CA LEU A 196 16.76 6.78 -12.78
C LEU A 196 16.23 5.64 -13.64
N LEU A 197 15.17 4.98 -13.17
CA LEU A 197 14.39 4.10 -14.03
C LEU A 197 13.68 4.94 -15.10
N ASP A 198 13.73 4.45 -16.34
CA ASP A 198 12.94 5.00 -17.43
C ASP A 198 11.59 4.28 -17.47
N TYR A 199 10.54 5.00 -17.08
CA TYR A 199 9.18 4.49 -16.95
C TYR A 199 8.48 4.25 -18.30
N GLU A 200 9.18 4.37 -19.43
CA GLU A 200 8.70 3.82 -20.70
C GLU A 200 8.48 2.31 -20.56
N ILE A 201 7.21 1.91 -20.44
CA ILE A 201 6.80 0.52 -20.29
C ILE A 201 7.19 -0.22 -21.57
N GLU A 202 8.13 -1.15 -21.46
CA GLU A 202 8.42 -2.07 -22.54
C GLU A 202 7.31 -3.13 -22.62
N ASP A 203 6.79 -3.41 -23.81
CA ASP A 203 5.80 -4.46 -24.07
C ASP A 203 6.43 -5.88 -24.02
N GLU A 204 7.34 -6.14 -23.09
CA GLU A 204 7.80 -7.49 -22.80
C GLU A 204 6.86 -8.16 -21.79
N GLN A 205 5.91 -8.94 -22.32
CA GLN A 205 5.17 -9.90 -21.52
C GLN A 205 6.10 -11.03 -21.08
N LEU A 206 6.55 -11.00 -19.83
CA LEU A 206 7.07 -12.21 -19.20
C LEU A 206 5.94 -13.23 -19.02
N GLU A 207 6.26 -14.52 -19.18
CA GLU A 207 5.39 -15.66 -18.88
C GLU A 207 5.01 -15.81 -17.38
N SER A 208 5.14 -14.74 -16.59
CA SER A 208 4.69 -14.68 -15.21
C SER A 208 3.20 -14.31 -15.21
N GLY A 209 2.34 -15.32 -15.33
CA GLY A 209 0.88 -15.17 -15.35
C GLY A 209 0.35 -14.14 -14.35
N ASN A 210 -0.55 -13.27 -14.83
CA ASN A 210 -1.34 -12.27 -14.08
C ASN A 210 -0.64 -11.37 -13.04
N ALA A 211 0.67 -11.43 -12.88
CA ALA A 211 1.36 -10.62 -11.88
C ALA A 211 1.45 -9.15 -12.35
N PRO A 212 1.23 -8.16 -11.47
CA PRO A 212 1.14 -6.74 -11.82
C PRO A 212 2.52 -6.10 -12.04
N PHE A 213 3.46 -6.83 -12.65
CA PHE A 213 4.79 -6.32 -12.98
C PHE A 213 4.80 -5.71 -14.36
N HIS A 214 5.48 -4.58 -14.46
CA HIS A 214 5.89 -4.01 -15.74
C HIS A 214 7.42 -4.02 -15.79
N PRO A 215 8.05 -4.53 -16.87
CA PRO A 215 9.46 -4.30 -17.09
C PRO A 215 9.68 -2.79 -17.26
N VAL A 216 10.72 -2.30 -16.62
CA VAL A 216 11.13 -0.91 -16.64
C VAL A 216 12.58 -0.85 -17.06
N SER A 217 12.87 0.00 -18.02
CA SER A 217 14.21 0.15 -18.55
C SER A 217 15.11 0.82 -17.51
N ILE A 218 16.29 0.26 -17.26
CA ILE A 218 17.29 0.90 -16.43
C ILE A 218 18.13 1.77 -17.34
N LYS A 219 18.26 3.06 -17.03
CA LYS A 219 19.13 3.93 -17.83
C LYS A 219 20.56 3.37 -17.81
N ASN A 220 21.15 3.19 -19.00
CA ASN A 220 22.44 2.53 -19.25
C ASN A 220 22.44 0.98 -19.12
N ALA A 221 21.28 0.32 -19.17
CA ALA A 221 21.21 -1.12 -19.32
C ALA A 221 21.77 -1.63 -20.68
N PRO A 222 22.23 -2.90 -20.74
CA PRO A 222 22.42 -3.80 -19.61
C PRO A 222 23.61 -3.37 -18.73
N LEU A 223 23.45 -3.48 -17.42
CA LEU A 223 24.53 -3.22 -16.46
C LEU A 223 25.36 -4.49 -16.29
N MET A 224 26.66 -4.39 -16.56
CA MET A 224 27.63 -5.47 -16.32
C MET A 224 28.20 -5.31 -14.91
N LEU A 225 28.13 -6.38 -14.10
CA LEU A 225 28.68 -6.42 -12.75
C LEU A 225 29.71 -7.56 -12.68
N ASP A 226 30.95 -7.23 -12.36
CA ASP A 226 31.97 -8.24 -12.06
C ASP A 226 31.73 -8.85 -10.66
N GLU A 227 32.38 -9.99 -10.37
CA GLU A 227 32.36 -10.56 -9.01
C GLU A 227 32.89 -9.54 -7.99
N GLY A 228 32.07 -9.25 -6.96
CA GLY A 228 32.39 -8.26 -5.93
C GLY A 228 31.94 -6.83 -6.26
N ASP A 229 31.48 -6.54 -7.47
CA ASP A 229 30.77 -5.29 -7.76
C ASP A 229 29.43 -5.24 -7.04
N TYR A 230 28.85 -4.05 -6.93
CA TYR A 230 27.59 -3.85 -6.22
C TYR A 230 26.47 -3.33 -7.10
N LEU A 231 25.27 -3.78 -6.78
CA LEU A 231 24.01 -3.20 -7.19
C LEU A 231 23.45 -2.39 -6.01
N THR A 232 23.18 -1.11 -6.25
CA THR A 232 22.51 -0.22 -5.31
C THR A 232 21.14 0.14 -5.86
N VAL A 233 20.10 -0.04 -5.06
CA VAL A 233 18.73 0.36 -5.40
C VAL A 233 18.27 1.35 -4.36
N ILE A 234 17.84 2.54 -4.80
CA ILE A 234 17.32 3.60 -3.94
C ILE A 234 15.89 3.89 -4.38
N ALA A 235 14.94 3.83 -3.46
CA ALA A 235 13.58 4.27 -3.66
C ALA A 235 13.26 5.39 -2.67
N GLN A 236 12.72 6.49 -3.16
CA GLN A 236 12.38 7.66 -2.36
C GLN A 236 10.95 8.10 -2.67
N LEU A 237 10.12 8.16 -1.63
CA LEU A 237 8.80 8.77 -1.71
C LEU A 237 8.95 10.28 -1.98
N MET A 238 8.31 10.77 -3.04
CA MET A 238 8.40 12.16 -3.52
C MET A 238 7.50 13.11 -2.73
N GLU A 239 6.30 12.66 -2.39
CA GLU A 239 5.32 13.42 -1.61
C GLU A 239 5.07 12.71 -0.30
N GLN A 240 5.37 13.41 0.80
CA GLN A 240 5.08 12.93 2.13
C GLN A 240 3.59 13.18 2.42
N ASP A 241 2.97 12.27 3.17
CA ASP A 241 1.58 12.39 3.63
C ASP A 241 0.54 12.00 2.59
N LYS A 242 0.71 10.83 1.95
CA LYS A 242 -0.37 10.20 1.18
C LYS A 242 -1.11 9.16 2.02
N PHE A 243 -2.40 9.03 1.75
CA PHE A 243 -3.23 7.98 2.32
C PHE A 243 -3.10 6.67 1.51
N ILE A 244 -1.86 6.22 1.37
CA ILE A 244 -1.49 5.05 0.57
C ILE A 244 -0.46 4.23 1.35
N ALA A 245 -0.68 2.93 1.45
CA ALA A 245 0.26 1.95 2.00
C ALA A 245 1.00 1.24 0.86
N TYR A 246 2.30 1.01 1.04
CA TYR A 246 3.14 0.32 0.07
C TYR A 246 3.87 -0.83 0.71
N ASP A 247 3.85 -1.99 0.06
CA ASP A 247 4.63 -3.15 0.48
C ASP A 247 4.92 -4.04 -0.72
N PHE A 248 6.02 -3.79 -1.40
CA PHE A 248 6.37 -4.53 -2.61
C PHE A 248 7.88 -4.55 -2.85
N PRO A 249 8.40 -5.62 -3.47
CA PRO A 249 9.79 -5.70 -3.88
C PRO A 249 10.03 -4.94 -5.19
N VAL A 250 11.24 -4.38 -5.31
CA VAL A 250 11.85 -4.07 -6.60
C VAL A 250 12.72 -5.26 -6.99
N SER A 251 12.46 -5.82 -8.16
CA SER A 251 13.20 -6.96 -8.70
C SER A 251 13.95 -6.57 -9.97
N VAL A 252 14.92 -7.38 -10.39
CA VAL A 252 15.65 -7.19 -11.65
C VAL A 252 15.80 -8.50 -12.42
N LEU A 253 15.81 -8.40 -13.75
CA LEU A 253 16.21 -9.50 -14.63
C LEU A 253 17.74 -9.58 -14.63
N VAL A 254 18.28 -10.70 -14.15
CA VAL A 254 19.71 -10.95 -14.09
C VAL A 254 20.06 -12.18 -14.91
N GLU A 255 21.09 -12.07 -15.72
CA GLU A 255 21.66 -13.17 -16.49
C GLU A 255 23.06 -13.49 -15.95
N ALA A 256 23.28 -14.77 -15.65
CA ALA A 256 24.59 -15.31 -15.29
C ALA A 256 24.92 -16.51 -16.19
N ASP A 257 24.33 -17.66 -15.89
CA ASP A 257 24.30 -18.87 -16.72
C ASP A 257 22.97 -19.03 -17.47
N LYS A 258 21.91 -18.53 -16.83
CA LYS A 258 20.57 -18.35 -17.39
C LYS A 258 19.96 -17.08 -16.79
N LYS A 259 18.78 -16.71 -17.25
CA LYS A 259 18.03 -15.56 -16.75
C LYS A 259 17.27 -15.90 -15.47
N TYR A 260 17.26 -14.95 -14.54
CA TYR A 260 16.58 -15.03 -13.25
C TYR A 260 15.91 -13.70 -12.93
N ILE A 261 14.79 -13.73 -12.22
CA ILE A 261 14.24 -12.54 -11.57
C ILE A 261 14.68 -12.56 -10.12
N LYS A 262 15.34 -11.51 -9.66
CA LYS A 262 15.78 -11.38 -8.26
C LYS A 262 15.29 -10.10 -7.62
N GLU A 263 14.68 -10.26 -6.45
CA GLU A 263 14.38 -9.16 -5.54
C GLU A 263 15.69 -8.52 -5.08
N VAL A 264 15.79 -7.21 -5.28
CA VAL A 264 16.98 -6.43 -4.96
C VAL A 264 16.74 -5.32 -3.93
N ASN A 265 15.48 -4.97 -3.71
CA ASN A 265 15.06 -4.05 -2.64
C ASN A 265 13.62 -4.34 -2.22
N LEU A 266 13.26 -3.97 -0.99
CA LEU A 266 11.90 -4.04 -0.49
C LEU A 266 11.44 -2.62 -0.13
N ILE A 267 10.33 -2.19 -0.70
CA ILE A 267 9.68 -0.92 -0.39
C ILE A 267 8.55 -1.21 0.58
N GLN A 268 8.67 -0.71 1.81
CA GLN A 268 7.66 -0.80 2.85
C GLN A 268 7.44 0.59 3.42
N ASP A 269 6.22 1.08 3.29
CA ASP A 269 5.83 2.38 3.78
C ASP A 269 4.38 2.34 4.28
N THR A 270 4.17 2.90 5.48
CA THR A 270 2.86 2.96 6.10
C THR A 270 2.20 4.30 5.78
N PRO A 271 0.87 4.31 5.59
CA PRO A 271 0.17 5.52 5.22
C PRO A 271 0.30 6.55 6.35
N ARG A 272 0.46 7.80 5.96
CA ARG A 272 0.51 8.93 6.88
C ARG A 272 -0.76 9.74 6.76
N PHE A 273 -1.38 9.96 7.90
CA PHE A 273 -2.65 10.64 7.99
C PHE A 273 -2.38 12.06 8.45
N SER A 274 -2.36 12.97 7.50
CA SER A 274 -2.43 14.40 7.77
C SER A 274 -3.85 14.88 7.48
N LYS A 275 -4.18 16.05 8.01
CA LYS A 275 -5.44 16.70 7.67
C LYS A 275 -5.57 16.92 6.16
N GLU A 276 -4.47 17.28 5.49
CA GLU A 276 -4.42 17.49 4.06
C GLU A 276 -4.68 16.19 3.28
N SER A 277 -4.05 15.08 3.68
CA SER A 277 -4.20 13.78 3.00
C SER A 277 -5.61 13.21 3.15
N MET A 278 -6.20 13.40 4.33
CA MET A 278 -7.61 13.08 4.59
C MET A 278 -8.56 13.90 3.72
N GLN A 279 -8.32 15.20 3.57
CA GLN A 279 -9.17 16.08 2.75
C GLN A 279 -9.08 15.74 1.26
N GLU A 280 -7.88 15.42 0.77
CA GLU A 280 -7.66 15.00 -0.61
C GLU A 280 -8.42 13.71 -0.91
N LEU A 281 -8.27 12.71 -0.05
CA LEU A 281 -8.95 11.44 -0.18
C LEU A 281 -10.48 11.56 -0.16
N LEU A 282 -11.05 12.30 0.80
CA LEU A 282 -12.49 12.51 0.88
C LEU A 282 -13.01 13.12 -0.42
N LYS A 283 -12.28 14.11 -0.93
CA LYS A 283 -12.59 14.76 -2.21
C LYS A 283 -12.50 13.78 -3.39
N GLU A 284 -11.49 12.93 -3.46
CA GLU A 284 -11.34 11.92 -4.52
C GLU A 284 -12.47 10.89 -4.51
N ARG A 285 -12.93 10.52 -3.32
CA ARG A 285 -14.01 9.54 -3.11
C ARG A 285 -15.41 10.16 -3.23
N GLY A 286 -15.50 11.47 -3.47
CA GLY A 286 -16.76 12.18 -3.62
C GLY A 286 -17.49 12.43 -2.30
N GLU A 287 -16.81 12.22 -1.17
CA GLU A 287 -17.29 12.51 0.18
C GLU A 287 -16.96 13.98 0.47
N GLN A 288 -17.98 14.82 0.69
CA GLN A 288 -17.74 16.24 0.97
C GLN A 288 -17.27 16.42 2.42
N PRO A 289 -16.21 17.22 2.67
CA PRO A 289 -15.78 17.55 4.04
C PRO A 289 -16.77 18.45 4.78
#